data_AF-A0A9D0ZB57-F1
#
_entry.id   AF-A0A9D0ZB57-F1
#
_cell.length_a   1.000
_cell.length_b   1.000
_cell.length_c   1.000
_cell.angle_alpha   90.00
_cell.angle_beta   90.00
_cell.angle_gamma   90.00
#
_symmetry.space_group_name_H-M   'P 1'
#
loop_
_entity.id
_entity.type
_entity.pdbx_description
1 polymer ?
#
loop_
_entity_poly.entity_id
_entity_poly.type
_entity_poly.pdbx_seq_one_letter_code
_entity_poly.pdbx_strand_id
1 'polypeptide(L)' 'MRNIIEVVKEEAEAAQAAQITAVHLVVGEGRDIVEDLVQSLFRFLARGTVAENAAVILHHVP' A
#
# COMPACT_ATOMS: atom_id res chain seq x y z
N MET A 1 -9.13 -12.84 2.91
CA MET A 1 -8.47 -11.74 2.17
C MET A 1 -7.62 -10.98 3.17
N ARG A 2 -6.30 -10.91 2.97
CA ARG A 2 -5.42 -10.11 3.85
C ARG A 2 -5.54 -8.65 3.45
N ASN A 3 -5.72 -7.75 4.42
CA ASN A 3 -5.79 -6.33 4.15
C ASN A 3 -4.37 -5.80 3.88
N ILE A 4 -4.15 -5.09 2.76
CA ILE A 4 -2.83 -4.51 2.41
C ILE A 4 -2.27 -3.68 3.57
N ILE A 5 -3.14 -2.96 4.29
CA ILE A 5 -2.74 -2.11 5.42
C ILE A 5 -2.19 -2.92 6.59
N GLU A 6 -2.74 -4.10 6.86
CA GLU A 6 -2.23 -4.99 7.91
C GLU A 6 -0.83 -5.49 7.55
N VAL A 7 -0.61 -5.89 6.29
CA VAL A 7 0.71 -6.33 5.82
C VAL A 7 1.73 -5.21 5.96
N VAL A 8 1.40 -4.03 5.46
CA VAL A 8 2.28 -2.86 5.48
C VAL A 8 2.64 -2.45 6.91
N LYS A 9 1.71 -2.59 7.86
CA LYS A 9 1.97 -2.33 9.28
C LYS A 9 2.91 -3.35 9.91
N GLU A 10 2.66 -4.65 9.70
CA GLU A 10 3.49 -5.71 10.26
C GLU A 10 4.93 -5.63 9.75
N GLU A 11 5.14 -5.36 8.46
CA GLU A 11 6.47 -5.21 7.88
C GLU A 11 7.19 -3.98 8.44
N ALA A 12 6.48 -2.87 8.66
CA ALA A 12 7.06 -1.68 9.29
C ALA A 12 7.45 -1.92 10.75
N GLU A 13 6.63 -2.65 11.50
CA GLU A 13 6.94 -3.05 12.88
C GLU A 13 8.16 -3.99 12.93
N ALA A 14 8.21 -4.99 12.05
CA ALA A 14 9.34 -5.91 11.93
C ALA A 14 10.64 -5.20 11.56
N ALA A 15 10.57 -4.19 10.70
CA ALA A 15 11.71 -3.35 10.31
C ALA A 15 12.05 -2.26 11.34
N GLN A 16 11.27 -2.12 12.42
CA GLN A 16 11.34 -1.00 13.37
C GLN A 16 11.34 0.37 12.69
N ALA A 17 10.60 0.49 11.59
CA ALA A 17 10.53 1.69 10.78
C ALA A 17 9.65 2.75 11.45
N ALA A 18 10.18 3.95 11.63
CA ALA A 18 9.40 5.08 12.13
C ALA A 18 8.35 5.58 11.12
N GLN A 19 8.59 5.33 9.83
CA GLN A 19 7.74 5.79 8.74
C GLN A 19 7.94 4.94 7.49
N ILE A 20 6.85 4.74 6.74
CA ILE A 20 6.87 4.13 5.41
C ILE A 20 6.82 5.25 4.38
N THR A 21 7.75 5.23 3.42
CA THR A 21 7.86 6.24 2.36
C THR A 21 7.16 5.80 1.08
N ALA A 22 7.16 4.50 0.78
CA ALA A 22 6.52 3.96 -0.42
C ALA A 22 6.04 2.52 -0.21
N VAL A 23 4.95 2.17 -0.89
CA VAL A 23 4.41 0.82 -1.02
C VAL A 23 4.33 0.49 -2.50
N HIS A 24 5.06 -0.55 -2.90
CA HIS A 24 5.08 -1.05 -4.28
C HIS A 24 4.11 -2.23 -4.40
N LEU A 25 3.12 -2.09 -5.27
CA LEU A 25 2.08 -3.09 -5.49
C LEU A 25 2.18 -3.61 -6.92
N VAL A 26 2.36 -4.92 -7.06
CA VAL A 26 2.42 -5.57 -8.37
C VAL A 26 1.04 -6.10 -8.75
N VAL A 27 0.54 -5.69 -9.91
CA VAL A 27 -0.74 -6.05 -10.48
C VAL A 27 -0.51 -6.97 -11.68
N GLY A 28 -0.83 -8.25 -11.52
CA GLY A 28 -0.76 -9.23 -12.61
C GLY A 28 -1.93 -9.12 -13.61
N GLU A 29 -1.76 -9.76 -14.77
CA GLU A 29 -2.71 -9.78 -15.89
C GLU A 29 -4.17 -10.07 -15.48
N GLY A 30 -5.11 -9.45 -16.19
CA GLY A 30 -6.56 -9.65 -16.02
C GLY A 30 -7.20 -8.92 -14.84
N ARG A 31 -6.44 -8.10 -14.09
CA ARG A 31 -6.99 -7.23 -13.04
C ARG A 31 -7.20 -5.81 -13.56
N ASP A 32 -8.45 -5.47 -13.84
CA ASP A 32 -8.89 -4.08 -14.03
C ASP A 32 -8.88 -3.36 -12.68
N ILE A 33 -7.75 -2.74 -12.37
CA ILE A 33 -7.59 -1.90 -11.19
C ILE A 33 -7.66 -0.44 -11.62
N VAL A 34 -8.59 0.29 -10.99
CA VAL A 34 -8.60 1.75 -11.07
C VAL A 34 -7.58 2.27 -10.06
N GLU A 35 -6.42 2.68 -10.57
CA GLU A 35 -5.30 3.17 -9.75
C GLU A 35 -5.73 4.24 -8.74
N ASP A 36 -6.47 5.25 -9.20
CA ASP A 36 -6.94 6.35 -8.35
C ASP A 36 -7.81 5.87 -7.19
N LEU A 37 -8.61 4.83 -7.40
CA LEU A 37 -9.44 4.24 -6.35
C LEU A 37 -8.57 3.55 -5.29
N VAL A 38 -7.56 2.80 -5.71
CA VAL A 38 -6.62 2.13 -4.80
C VAL A 38 -5.84 3.17 -3.99
N GLN A 39 -5.29 4.19 -4.65
CA GLN A 39 -4.55 5.25 -3.98
C GLN A 39 -5.45 6.02 -2.99
N SER A 40 -6.69 6.33 -3.37
CA SER A 40 -7.64 7.03 -2.50
C SER A 40 -8.04 6.21 -1.28
N LEU A 41 -8.34 4.92 -1.48
CA LEU A 41 -8.67 4.01 -0.39
C LEU A 41 -7.49 3.80 0.55
N PHE A 42 -6.28 3.59 0.01
CA PHE A 42 -5.07 3.48 0.82
C PHE A 42 -4.85 4.73 1.67
N ARG A 43 -4.93 5.92 1.06
CA ARG A 43 -4.77 7.20 1.77
C ARG A 43 -5.83 7.40 2.85
N PHE A 44 -7.05 6.91 2.65
CA PHE A 44 -8.09 6.94 3.68
C PHE A 44 -7.75 6.01 4.85
N LEU A 45 -7.34 4.78 4.57
CA LEU A 45 -7.05 3.77 5.60
C LEU A 45 -5.72 4.00 6.33
N ALA A 46 -4.75 4.67 5.70
CA ALA A 46 -3.43 4.91 6.25
C ALA A 46 -3.37 6.08 7.26
N ARG A 47 -4.44 6.88 7.39
CA ARG A 47 -4.49 8.01 8.32
C ARG A 47 -4.25 7.55 9.76
N GLY A 48 -3.41 8.27 10.49
CA GLY A 48 -3.03 7.95 11.86
C GLY A 48 -2.10 6.73 11.97
N THR A 49 -1.45 6.31 10.88
CA THR A 49 -0.52 5.18 10.87
C THR A 49 0.86 5.59 10.35
N VAL A 50 1.87 4.74 10.54
CA VAL A 50 3.22 4.92 9.99
C VAL A 50 3.26 5.00 8.45
N ALA A 51 2.16 4.66 7.78
CA ALA A 51 2.00 4.70 6.33
C ALA A 51 1.26 5.93 5.80
N GLU A 52 0.86 6.87 6.66
CA GLU A 52 0.00 8.03 6.28
C GLU A 52 0.57 8.83 5.10
N ASN A 53 1.90 8.96 5.03
CA ASN A 53 2.62 9.71 4.00
C ASN A 53 3.26 8.82 2.93
N ALA A 54 2.92 7.53 2.89
CA ALA A 54 3.51 6.61 1.93
C ALA A 54 2.95 6.85 0.51
N ALA A 55 3.84 6.85 -0.48
CA ALA A 55 3.45 6.80 -1.88
C ALA A 55 3.00 5.38 -2.26
N VAL A 56 1.91 5.24 -2.99
CA VAL A 56 1.47 3.94 -3.56
C VAL A 56 1.89 3.89 -5.01
N ILE A 57 2.72 2.92 -5.37
CA ILE A 57 3.27 2.76 -6.73
C ILE A 57 2.79 1.43 -7.28
N LEU A 58 1.96 1.48 -8.32
CA LEU A 58 1.47 0.28 -9.01
C LEU A 58 2.43 -0.12 -10.13
N HIS A 59 2.77 -1.40 -10.17
CA HIS A 59 3.56 -2.03 -11.23
C HIS A 59 2.67 -3.04 -11.93
N HIS A 60 2.34 -2.77 -13.18
CA HIS A 60 1.64 -3.74 -14.02
C HIS A 60 2.66 -4.71 -14.59
N VAL A 61 2.45 -6.00 -14.37
CA VAL A 61 3.24 -7.06 -15.00
C VAL A 61 2.36 -7.79 -16.00
N PRO A 62 2.90 -8.15 -17.19
CA PRO A 62 2.27 -9.12 -18.06
C PRO A 62 2.15 -10.45 -17.30
#